data_AF-A0A0M3IR05-F1
#
_entry.id   AF-A0A0M3IR05-F1
#
_cell.length_a   1.000
_cell.length_b   1.000
_cell.length_c   1.000
_cell.angle_alpha   90.00
_cell.angle_beta   90.00
_cell.angle_gamma   90.00
#
_symmetry.space_group_name_H-M   'P 1'
#
loop_
_entity.id
_entity.type
_entity.pdbx_description
1 polymer ?
#
loop_
_entity_poly.entity_id
_entity_poly.type
_entity_poly.pdbx_seq_one_letter_code
_entity_poly.pdbx_strand_id
1 'polypeptide(L)'
;MQRKTIRYVGETLEKHVAALQSIPTRSVDISKLGAHTMNQSRDSAIIPLGSEPQIRLQYVNFTELVRFGKLLEDLDTFAIWLSYKHNQGGDLMGFPRHHPMMIVTAAVDEILWLSYKHNQGGDLMGFPRHHPMMIVTAAVDEIHIKADYDIQPTSDIIMEGHVSWVGRSSLEVSMHLSQEIQGSRTDFLSAKFITVSREPSGDRSTPNVPLKTTSPEEEKMVRKGLAAREIRKLNEERSLMKTPPNDEERQILHNLFLHTVDPQSHSFRHRVLPPNHVWIEDAKLKNAVLCFPVDRNVYNKIFGGYLMRLAFELAWCNAAMYA
;
A
#
# COMPACT_ATOMS: atom_id res chain seq x y z
N MET A 1 4.03 -3.86 30.51
CA MET A 1 2.84 -4.00 29.63
C MET A 1 3.33 -4.64 28.34
N GLN A 2 2.85 -5.84 27.99
CA GLN A 2 3.33 -6.56 26.80
C GLN A 2 2.97 -5.75 25.55
N ARG A 3 3.95 -5.46 24.70
CA ARG A 3 3.72 -4.70 23.45
C ARG A 3 2.92 -5.57 22.48
N LYS A 4 1.97 -4.97 21.76
CA LYS A 4 1.11 -5.67 20.79
C LYS A 4 1.96 -6.16 19.61
N THR A 5 1.76 -7.40 19.17
CA THR A 5 2.42 -7.91 17.96
C THR A 5 1.59 -7.58 16.72
N ILE A 6 2.22 -7.58 15.54
CA ILE A 6 1.51 -7.40 14.27
C ILE A 6 0.47 -8.51 14.01
N ARG A 7 0.74 -9.74 14.48
CA ARG A 7 -0.24 -10.85 14.47
C ARG A 7 -1.49 -10.50 15.27
N TYR A 8 -1.33 -9.98 16.50
CA TYR A 8 -2.46 -9.54 17.33
C TYR A 8 -3.27 -8.44 16.62
N VAL A 9 -2.58 -7.49 15.97
CA VAL A 9 -3.23 -6.42 15.19
C VAL A 9 -4.08 -7.02 14.07
N GLY A 10 -3.53 -7.95 13.29
CA GLY A 10 -4.26 -8.63 12.22
C GLY A 10 -5.50 -9.38 12.70
N GLU A 11 -5.35 -10.26 13.71
CA GLU A 11 -6.46 -11.05 14.28
C GLU A 11 -7.56 -10.15 14.87
N THR A 12 -7.18 -9.05 15.54
CA THR A 12 -8.15 -8.13 16.15
C THR A 12 -8.85 -7.30 15.08
N LEU A 13 -8.13 -6.90 14.03
CA LEU A 13 -8.69 -6.21 12.88
C LEU A 13 -9.72 -7.08 12.17
N GLU A 14 -9.45 -8.36 11.94
CA GLU A 14 -10.40 -9.31 11.36
C GLU A 14 -11.68 -9.40 12.18
N LYS A 15 -11.57 -9.55 13.52
CA LYS A 15 -12.73 -9.56 14.42
C LYS A 15 -13.54 -8.27 14.35
N HIS A 16 -12.84 -7.13 14.34
CA HIS A 16 -13.48 -5.81 14.25
C HIS A 16 -14.25 -5.66 12.93
N VAL A 17 -13.64 -6.07 11.83
CA VAL A 17 -14.24 -6.03 10.50
C VAL A 17 -15.43 -6.98 10.41
N ALA A 18 -15.33 -8.20 10.93
CA ALA A 18 -16.44 -9.15 10.96
C ALA A 18 -17.64 -8.60 11.76
N ALA A 19 -17.38 -7.94 12.89
CA ALA A 19 -18.43 -7.32 13.68
C ALA A 19 -19.16 -6.20 12.91
N LEU A 20 -18.45 -5.40 12.09
CA LEU A 20 -19.05 -4.34 11.26
C LEU A 20 -20.06 -4.89 10.24
N GLN A 21 -19.90 -6.12 9.75
CA GLN A 21 -20.81 -6.72 8.77
C GLN A 21 -22.20 -7.01 9.35
N SER A 22 -22.30 -7.17 10.67
CA SER A 22 -23.57 -7.37 11.36
C SER A 22 -24.36 -6.08 11.58
N ILE A 23 -23.74 -4.91 11.35
CA ILE A 23 -24.33 -3.60 11.62
C ILE A 23 -25.07 -3.09 10.37
N PRO A 24 -26.36 -2.70 10.48
CA PRO A 24 -27.11 -2.15 9.36
C PRO A 24 -26.47 -0.86 8.83
N THR A 25 -26.30 -0.77 7.50
CA THR A 25 -25.78 0.45 6.85
C THR A 25 -26.84 1.54 6.86
N ARG A 26 -26.49 2.75 7.29
CA ARG A 26 -27.35 3.95 7.30
C ARG A 26 -26.57 5.15 6.80
N SER A 27 -27.28 6.15 6.28
CA SER A 27 -26.66 7.42 5.88
C SER A 27 -26.02 8.11 7.08
N VAL A 28 -24.73 8.43 6.96
CA VAL A 28 -23.96 9.10 8.01
C VAL A 28 -23.95 10.59 7.74
N ASP A 29 -24.41 11.36 8.73
CA ASP A 29 -24.33 12.81 8.71
C ASP A 29 -22.99 13.26 9.33
N ILE A 30 -22.08 13.71 8.46
CA ILE A 30 -20.72 14.13 8.83
C ILE A 30 -20.74 15.26 9.87
N SER A 31 -21.72 16.16 9.78
CA SER A 31 -21.83 17.32 10.67
C SER A 31 -22.08 16.92 12.13
N LYS A 32 -22.53 15.69 12.36
CA LYS A 32 -22.79 15.13 13.69
C LYS A 32 -21.64 14.28 14.23
N LEU A 33 -20.60 14.02 13.43
CA LEU A 33 -19.41 13.30 13.89
C LEU A 33 -18.54 14.24 14.72
N GLY A 34 -18.30 13.89 15.99
CA GLY A 34 -17.32 14.61 16.81
C GLY A 34 -15.91 14.40 16.26
N ALA A 35 -15.11 15.47 16.18
CA ALA A 35 -13.76 15.37 15.64
C ALA A 35 -12.82 14.61 16.59
N HIS A 36 -11.92 13.81 16.04
CA HIS A 36 -10.92 13.03 16.77
C HIS A 36 -9.51 13.61 16.62
N THR A 37 -8.68 13.45 17.63
CA THR A 37 -7.28 13.89 17.62
C THR A 37 -6.36 12.84 17.03
N MET A 38 -5.18 13.23 16.55
CA MET A 38 -4.17 12.28 16.05
C MET A 38 -3.84 11.22 17.12
N ASN A 39 -3.83 11.62 18.40
CA ASN A 39 -3.47 10.75 19.51
C ASN A 39 -4.49 9.61 19.76
N GLN A 40 -5.76 9.77 19.36
CA GLN A 40 -6.76 8.69 19.46
C GLN A 40 -6.47 7.56 18.48
N SER A 41 -5.88 7.88 17.32
CA SER A 41 -5.42 6.88 16.34
C SER A 41 -4.02 6.34 16.65
N ARG A 42 -3.20 7.07 17.42
CA ARG A 42 -1.80 6.73 17.69
C ARG A 42 -1.68 5.34 18.30
N ASP A 43 -0.81 4.51 17.74
CA ASP A 43 -0.55 3.18 18.27
C ASP A 43 0.85 2.67 17.92
N SER A 44 1.21 1.54 18.52
CA SER A 44 2.42 0.80 18.20
C SER A 44 2.19 -0.70 18.12
N ALA A 45 2.99 -1.36 17.28
CA ALA A 45 3.03 -2.80 17.12
C ALA A 45 4.48 -3.30 16.93
N ILE A 46 4.73 -4.55 17.28
CA ILE A 46 6.03 -5.21 17.10
C ILE A 46 5.93 -6.32 16.05
N ILE A 47 6.95 -6.39 15.20
CA ILE A 47 7.29 -7.58 14.41
C ILE A 47 8.40 -8.32 15.19
N PRO A 48 8.10 -9.48 15.82
CA PRO A 48 8.99 -10.12 16.80
C PRO A 48 10.08 -10.98 16.13
N LEU A 49 10.94 -10.36 15.34
CA LEU A 49 12.01 -11.07 14.62
C LEU A 49 13.09 -11.64 15.56
N GLY A 50 13.44 -10.90 16.61
CA GLY A 50 14.40 -11.34 17.62
C GLY A 50 13.78 -12.22 18.68
N SER A 51 12.59 -11.86 19.15
CA SER A 51 11.90 -12.56 20.25
C SER A 51 11.19 -13.85 19.83
N GLU A 52 10.75 -13.99 18.57
CA GLU A 52 10.06 -15.19 18.06
C GLU A 52 10.77 -15.76 16.80
N PRO A 53 11.78 -16.64 16.97
CA PRO A 53 12.56 -17.21 15.85
C PRO A 53 11.73 -17.96 14.80
N GLN A 54 10.59 -18.54 15.18
CA GLN A 54 9.68 -19.21 14.25
C GLN A 54 8.99 -18.22 13.31
N ILE A 55 8.63 -17.03 13.82
CA ILE A 55 8.06 -15.95 12.99
C ILE A 55 9.13 -15.40 12.07
N ARG A 56 10.36 -15.19 12.56
CA ARG A 56 11.49 -14.67 11.78
C ARG A 56 11.70 -15.42 10.45
N LEU A 57 11.49 -16.72 10.41
CA LEU A 57 11.63 -17.53 9.19
C LEU A 57 10.76 -17.03 8.02
N GLN A 58 9.63 -16.37 8.30
CA GLN A 58 8.76 -15.78 7.28
C GLN A 58 9.31 -14.46 6.72
N TYR A 59 10.17 -13.79 7.48
CA TYR A 59 10.71 -12.45 7.20
C TYR A 59 12.14 -12.48 6.70
N VAL A 60 12.79 -13.64 6.59
CA VAL A 60 14.18 -13.76 6.17
C VAL A 60 14.25 -14.39 4.78
N ASN A 61 15.09 -13.85 3.90
CA ASN A 61 15.32 -14.39 2.57
C ASN A 61 16.46 -15.44 2.60
N PHE A 62 16.81 -15.99 1.44
CA PHE A 62 17.86 -17.01 1.33
C PHE A 62 19.29 -16.49 1.64
N THR A 63 19.48 -15.16 1.70
CA THR A 63 20.75 -14.51 2.07
C THR A 63 20.74 -14.01 3.52
N GLU A 64 19.82 -14.49 4.34
CA GLU A 64 19.66 -14.08 5.75
C GLU A 64 19.25 -12.61 5.97
N LEU A 65 18.84 -11.89 4.91
CA LEU A 65 18.37 -10.50 5.01
C LEU A 65 16.85 -10.43 5.17
N VAL A 66 16.37 -9.31 5.72
CA VAL A 66 14.92 -9.10 5.90
C VAL A 66 14.20 -8.92 4.56
N ARG A 67 13.15 -9.71 4.35
CA ARG A 67 12.23 -9.65 3.20
C ARG A 67 11.38 -8.40 3.27
N PHE A 68 11.84 -7.35 2.60
CA PHE A 68 11.17 -6.05 2.60
C PHE A 68 9.70 -6.13 2.13
N GLY A 69 9.39 -6.98 1.15
CA GLY A 69 8.01 -7.22 0.72
C GLY A 69 7.08 -7.66 1.86
N LYS A 70 7.56 -8.47 2.82
CA LYS A 70 6.76 -8.86 3.99
C LYS A 70 6.56 -7.71 4.97
N LEU A 71 7.53 -6.81 5.10
CA LEU A 71 7.36 -5.57 5.87
C LEU A 71 6.30 -4.65 5.26
N LEU A 72 6.24 -4.55 3.93
CA LEU A 72 5.19 -3.77 3.23
C LEU A 72 3.78 -4.30 3.51
N GLU A 73 3.64 -5.63 3.57
CA GLU A 73 2.36 -6.27 3.89
C GLU A 73 1.89 -5.95 5.32
N ASP A 74 2.83 -5.96 6.27
CA ASP A 74 2.57 -5.63 7.67
C ASP A 74 2.30 -4.13 7.89
N LEU A 75 3.01 -3.27 7.16
CA LEU A 75 2.77 -1.82 7.14
C LEU A 75 1.35 -1.50 6.66
N ASP A 76 0.87 -2.16 5.61
CA ASP A 76 -0.51 -2.01 5.13
C ASP A 76 -1.53 -2.42 6.20
N THR A 77 -1.32 -3.59 6.81
CA THR A 77 -2.18 -4.09 7.90
C THR A 77 -2.24 -3.09 9.05
N PHE A 78 -1.09 -2.51 9.42
CA PHE A 78 -1.02 -1.51 10.48
C PHE A 78 -1.65 -0.16 10.09
N ALA A 79 -1.53 0.25 8.82
CA ALA A 79 -2.19 1.46 8.32
C ALA A 79 -3.72 1.33 8.39
N ILE A 80 -4.27 0.18 8.02
CA ILE A 80 -5.70 -0.11 8.15
C ILE A 80 -6.13 -0.12 9.62
N TRP A 81 -5.33 -0.73 10.50
CA TRP A 81 -5.57 -0.70 11.95
C TRP A 81 -5.70 0.72 12.50
N LEU A 82 -4.74 1.59 12.19
CA LEU A 82 -4.73 2.99 12.64
C LEU A 82 -5.92 3.77 12.07
N SER A 83 -6.33 3.48 10.83
CA SER A 83 -7.49 4.09 10.18
C SER A 83 -8.81 3.71 10.86
N TYR A 84 -8.99 2.44 11.21
CA TYR A 84 -10.17 2.02 11.99
C TYR A 84 -10.14 2.61 13.40
N LYS A 85 -8.98 2.57 14.07
CA LYS A 85 -8.81 3.14 15.41
C LYS A 85 -9.12 4.64 15.45
N HIS A 86 -8.75 5.38 14.40
CA HIS A 86 -9.13 6.78 14.22
C HIS A 86 -10.64 6.94 14.19
N ASN A 87 -11.35 6.21 13.32
CA ASN A 87 -12.81 6.31 13.24
C ASN A 87 -13.52 5.83 14.52
N GLN A 88 -12.90 4.93 15.28
CA GLN A 88 -13.38 4.41 16.56
C GLN A 88 -13.19 5.41 17.73
N GLY A 89 -12.30 6.40 17.61
CA GLY A 89 -12.08 7.42 18.65
C GLY A 89 -11.26 6.94 19.85
N GLY A 90 -10.42 5.92 19.65
CA GLY A 90 -9.58 5.35 20.72
C GLY A 90 -10.28 4.34 21.62
N ASP A 91 -11.56 4.04 21.36
CA ASP A 91 -12.27 2.91 21.98
C ASP A 91 -11.63 1.56 21.58
N LEU A 92 -11.97 0.49 22.31
CA LEU A 92 -11.39 -0.83 22.11
C LEU A 92 -11.72 -1.40 20.72
N MET A 93 -10.67 -1.77 19.99
CA MET A 93 -10.78 -2.48 18.71
C MET A 93 -11.39 -3.88 18.91
N GLY A 94 -12.10 -4.38 17.90
CA GLY A 94 -12.93 -5.60 17.98
C GLY A 94 -14.41 -5.35 18.30
N PHE A 95 -14.75 -4.19 18.90
CA PHE A 95 -16.13 -3.81 19.21
C PHE A 95 -16.47 -2.47 18.54
N PRO A 96 -16.88 -2.49 17.26
CA PRO A 96 -17.10 -1.27 16.49
C PRO A 96 -18.17 -0.36 17.11
N ARG A 97 -17.81 0.91 17.29
CA ARG A 97 -18.70 1.99 17.80
C ARG A 97 -18.85 3.15 16.82
N HIS A 98 -18.27 3.02 15.63
CA HIS A 98 -18.53 3.88 14.49
C HIS A 98 -19.52 3.23 13.53
N HIS A 99 -20.01 3.99 12.56
CA HIS A 99 -20.89 3.47 11.51
C HIS A 99 -20.17 2.42 10.65
N PRO A 100 -20.90 1.48 10.03
CA PRO A 100 -20.28 0.43 9.23
C PRO A 100 -19.49 1.01 8.06
N MET A 101 -18.23 0.59 7.92
CA MET A 101 -17.34 0.98 6.84
C MET A 101 -16.31 -0.10 6.53
N MET A 102 -15.99 -0.22 5.25
CA MET A 102 -14.85 -0.95 4.74
C MET A 102 -13.72 0.04 4.51
N ILE A 103 -12.63 -0.08 5.25
CA ILE A 103 -11.41 0.67 4.99
C ILE A 103 -10.49 -0.20 4.14
N VAL A 104 -10.03 0.36 3.04
CA VAL A 104 -9.02 -0.24 2.18
C VAL A 104 -7.94 0.79 1.93
N THR A 105 -6.72 0.35 1.65
CA THR A 105 -5.68 1.27 1.20
C THR A 105 -6.08 1.81 -0.20
N ALA A 106 -5.80 3.06 -0.54
CA ALA A 106 -6.37 3.80 -1.69
C ALA A 106 -5.39 3.91 -2.87
N ALA A 107 -5.74 3.51 -4.11
CA ALA A 107 -4.89 3.27 -5.29
C ALA A 107 -3.61 4.12 -5.55
N VAL A 108 -2.55 3.43 -6.03
CA VAL A 108 -1.45 3.98 -6.88
C VAL A 108 -2.01 4.20 -8.29
N ASP A 109 -1.63 5.29 -8.93
CA ASP A 109 -1.82 5.46 -10.38
C ASP A 109 -1.01 4.38 -11.14
N GLU A 110 -1.73 3.49 -11.82
CA GLU A 110 -1.28 2.38 -12.69
C GLU A 110 -0.59 1.15 -12.02
N ILE A 111 -1.36 0.07 -11.88
CA ILE A 111 -0.92 -1.29 -12.25
C ILE A 111 -1.88 -1.78 -13.33
N LEU A 112 -1.39 -1.87 -14.56
CA LEU A 112 -2.16 -2.29 -15.73
C LEU A 112 -2.44 -3.80 -15.65
N TRP A 113 -3.60 -4.18 -15.10
CA TRP A 113 -4.12 -5.53 -15.22
C TRP A 113 -4.87 -5.63 -16.55
N LEU A 114 -4.30 -6.35 -17.52
CA LEU A 114 -5.07 -6.82 -18.67
C LEU A 114 -6.19 -7.71 -18.14
N SER A 115 -7.43 -7.23 -18.24
CA SER A 115 -8.60 -8.11 -18.31
C SER A 115 -8.32 -9.14 -19.41
N TYR A 116 -8.18 -10.40 -19.02
CA TYR A 116 -8.02 -11.50 -19.97
C TYR A 116 -9.36 -11.69 -20.69
N LYS A 117 -9.54 -11.03 -21.84
CA LYS A 117 -10.54 -11.46 -22.81
C LYS A 117 -10.01 -12.70 -23.50
N HIS A 118 -10.61 -13.83 -23.16
CA HIS A 118 -10.43 -15.10 -23.84
C HIS A 118 -10.83 -14.91 -25.31
N ASN A 119 -9.86 -14.81 -26.22
CA ASN A 119 -10.08 -15.02 -27.65
C ASN A 119 -9.76 -16.48 -27.94
N GLN A 120 -10.71 -17.37 -27.68
CA GLN A 120 -10.76 -18.66 -28.37
C GLN A 120 -12.23 -18.90 -28.72
N GLY A 121 -12.48 -19.07 -30.02
CA GLY A 121 -13.72 -19.67 -30.49
C GLY A 121 -13.85 -21.05 -29.87
N GLY A 122 -14.88 -21.22 -29.06
CA GLY A 122 -15.23 -22.46 -28.38
C GLY A 122 -16.44 -22.17 -27.48
N ASP A 123 -17.47 -23.00 -27.58
CA ASP A 123 -18.83 -22.76 -27.06
C ASP A 123 -18.93 -22.36 -25.58
N LEU A 124 -20.05 -21.72 -25.26
CA LEU A 124 -20.45 -21.17 -23.95
C LEU A 124 -20.30 -22.18 -22.80
N MET A 125 -19.19 -22.08 -22.05
CA MET A 125 -19.19 -22.52 -20.65
C MET A 125 -20.01 -21.52 -19.83
N GLY A 126 -20.99 -22.06 -19.08
CA GLY A 126 -22.03 -21.32 -18.40
C GLY A 126 -21.54 -20.17 -17.52
N PHE A 127 -22.41 -19.17 -17.35
CA PHE A 127 -22.19 -17.98 -16.52
C PHE A 127 -21.61 -18.37 -15.14
N PRO A 128 -20.37 -17.95 -14.81
CA PRO A 128 -19.85 -18.15 -13.47
C PRO A 128 -20.71 -17.35 -12.48
N ARG A 129 -21.35 -18.04 -11.53
CA ARG A 129 -22.08 -17.44 -10.40
C ARG A 129 -21.13 -16.90 -9.32
N HIS A 130 -20.01 -16.31 -9.70
CA HIS A 130 -19.08 -15.71 -8.76
C HIS A 130 -19.16 -14.19 -8.90
N HIS A 131 -19.50 -13.52 -7.80
CA HIS A 131 -19.42 -12.07 -7.71
C HIS A 131 -18.02 -11.60 -8.16
N PRO A 132 -17.90 -10.54 -8.98
CA PRO A 132 -16.61 -10.08 -9.48
C PRO A 132 -15.68 -9.77 -8.30
N MET A 133 -14.50 -10.38 -8.31
CA MET A 133 -13.44 -10.10 -7.34
C MET A 133 -13.01 -8.64 -7.53
N MET A 134 -13.30 -7.79 -6.55
CA MET A 134 -12.86 -6.41 -6.57
C MET A 134 -11.44 -6.36 -6.00
N ILE A 135 -10.45 -6.31 -6.89
CA ILE A 135 -9.07 -5.99 -6.55
C ILE A 135 -9.03 -4.49 -6.23
N VAL A 136 -8.66 -4.14 -5.01
CA VAL A 136 -8.45 -2.76 -4.58
C VAL A 136 -6.96 -2.59 -4.34
N THR A 137 -6.29 -2.09 -5.37
CA THR A 137 -4.88 -1.68 -5.33
C THR A 137 -4.78 -0.34 -4.62
N ALA A 138 -3.64 -0.06 -3.98
CA ALA A 138 -3.50 1.02 -3.01
C ALA A 138 -2.11 1.69 -2.95
N ALA A 139 -2.08 3.02 -2.83
CA ALA A 139 -0.95 3.93 -2.81
C ALA A 139 -0.25 4.04 -1.47
N VAL A 140 1.05 3.89 -1.61
CA VAL A 140 2.06 4.33 -0.68
C VAL A 140 2.58 5.66 -1.21
N ASP A 141 2.46 6.72 -0.43
CA ASP A 141 2.82 8.08 -0.87
C ASP A 141 4.35 8.27 -0.85
N GLU A 142 4.99 7.86 0.24
CA GLU A 142 6.40 8.10 0.49
C GLU A 142 6.89 6.99 1.42
N ILE A 143 7.86 6.17 0.98
CA ILE A 143 8.65 5.30 1.86
C ILE A 143 10.08 5.77 1.80
N HIS A 144 10.57 6.27 2.92
CA HIS A 144 11.96 6.64 3.10
C HIS A 144 12.64 5.60 3.95
N ILE A 145 13.62 4.92 3.36
CA ILE A 145 14.50 3.98 4.04
C ILE A 145 15.84 4.68 4.21
N LYS A 146 16.40 4.60 5.41
CA LYS A 146 17.73 5.12 5.69
C LYS A 146 18.75 4.27 4.90
N ALA A 147 19.40 4.86 3.90
CA ALA A 147 20.24 4.14 2.93
C ALA A 147 21.44 3.39 3.55
N ASP A 148 21.89 3.83 4.73
CA ASP A 148 23.01 3.29 5.48
C ASP A 148 22.59 2.34 6.62
N TYR A 149 21.30 1.97 6.70
CA TYR A 149 20.80 1.10 7.76
C TYR A 149 20.55 -0.32 7.28
N ASP A 150 21.24 -1.27 7.90
CA ASP A 150 21.02 -2.70 7.69
C ASP A 150 20.03 -3.25 8.73
N ILE A 151 18.86 -3.68 8.25
CA ILE A 151 17.78 -4.18 9.11
C ILE A 151 18.18 -5.53 9.67
N GLN A 152 18.41 -5.60 10.98
CA GLN A 152 18.90 -6.81 11.63
C GLN A 152 17.77 -7.85 11.75
N PRO A 153 17.90 -9.04 11.13
CA PRO A 153 16.88 -10.08 11.16
C PRO A 153 16.69 -10.70 12.56
N THR A 154 17.63 -10.47 13.47
CA THR A 154 17.63 -10.99 14.85
C THR A 154 17.13 -9.98 15.88
N SER A 155 16.66 -8.81 15.44
CA SER A 155 16.18 -7.74 16.32
C SER A 155 14.73 -7.39 15.99
N ASP A 156 13.91 -7.22 17.02
CA ASP A 156 12.50 -6.86 16.84
C ASP A 156 12.36 -5.51 16.11
N ILE A 157 11.37 -5.41 15.23
CA ILE A 157 11.01 -4.16 14.55
C ILE A 157 9.82 -3.55 15.28
N ILE A 158 9.98 -2.30 15.71
CA ILE A 158 8.95 -1.50 16.37
C ILE A 158 8.32 -0.59 15.32
N MET A 159 7.03 -0.73 15.13
CA MET A 159 6.21 0.13 14.27
C MET A 159 5.39 1.08 15.14
N GLU A 160 5.45 2.36 14.85
CA GLU A 160 4.64 3.39 15.49
C GLU A 160 3.96 4.23 14.42
N GLY A 161 2.71 4.61 14.65
CA GLY A 161 1.99 5.39 13.66
C GLY A 161 0.74 6.06 14.19
N HIS A 162 0.19 6.93 13.36
CA HIS A 162 -1.07 7.66 13.61
C HIS A 162 -1.62 8.18 12.28
N VAL A 163 -2.90 8.54 12.28
CA VAL A 163 -3.53 9.29 11.18
C VAL A 163 -3.03 10.73 11.24
N SER A 164 -2.37 11.19 10.17
CA SER A 164 -1.78 12.53 10.04
C SER A 164 -2.67 13.51 9.29
N TRP A 165 -3.62 13.02 8.49
CA TRP A 165 -4.58 13.86 7.77
C TRP A 165 -5.86 13.08 7.46
N VAL A 166 -7.00 13.77 7.45
CA VAL A 166 -8.32 13.19 7.12
C VAL A 166 -9.04 14.05 6.09
N GLY A 167 -9.38 13.44 4.96
CA GLY A 167 -10.31 13.96 3.97
C GLY A 167 -11.73 13.47 4.22
N ARG A 168 -12.64 13.69 3.25
CA ARG A 168 -14.02 13.23 3.37
C ARG A 168 -14.09 11.72 3.57
N SER A 169 -13.50 10.95 2.68
CA SER A 169 -13.52 9.47 2.70
C SER A 169 -12.12 8.88 2.58
N SER A 170 -11.08 9.68 2.78
CA SER A 170 -9.68 9.26 2.70
C SER A 170 -8.95 9.63 4.00
N LEU A 171 -7.96 8.85 4.41
CA LEU A 171 -7.04 9.17 5.50
C LEU A 171 -5.60 9.04 5.01
N GLU A 172 -4.71 9.86 5.54
CA GLU A 172 -3.27 9.66 5.45
C GLU A 172 -2.78 9.13 6.79
N VAL A 173 -2.02 8.04 6.74
CA VAL A 173 -1.45 7.36 7.91
C VAL A 173 0.06 7.48 7.85
N SER A 174 0.64 8.17 8.83
CA SER A 174 2.09 8.32 8.99
C SER A 174 2.62 7.26 9.95
N MET A 175 3.68 6.55 9.53
CA MET A 175 4.29 5.47 10.29
C MET A 175 5.82 5.60 10.30
N HIS A 176 6.41 5.18 11.41
CA HIS A 176 7.85 5.11 11.62
C HIS A 176 8.24 3.72 12.15
N LEU A 177 9.31 3.18 11.59
CA LEU A 177 9.87 1.88 11.93
C LEU A 177 11.27 2.06 12.50
N SER A 178 11.54 1.30 13.56
CA SER A 178 12.79 1.36 14.30
C SER A 178 13.19 -0.01 14.85
N GLN A 179 14.48 -0.22 15.10
CA GLN A 179 14.97 -1.35 15.89
C GLN A 179 15.77 -0.86 17.08
N GLU A 180 15.78 -1.67 18.14
CA GLU A 180 16.60 -1.44 19.32
C GLU A 180 17.78 -2.41 19.28
N ILE A 181 18.97 -1.88 19.04
CA ILE A 181 20.22 -2.65 18.90
C ILE A 181 21.18 -2.17 20.00
N GLN A 182 21.65 -3.09 20.84
CA GLN A 182 22.57 -2.79 21.95
C GLN A 182 22.10 -1.65 22.87
N GLY A 183 20.78 -1.55 23.09
CA GLY A 183 20.15 -0.50 23.91
C GLY A 183 19.99 0.86 23.22
N SER A 184 20.34 0.98 21.93
CA SER A 184 20.11 2.17 21.12
C SER A 184 18.97 1.95 20.14
N ARG A 185 17.94 2.80 20.22
CA ARG A 185 16.82 2.80 19.27
C ARG A 185 17.19 3.62 18.03
N THR A 186 17.15 2.98 16.86
CA THR A 186 17.42 3.64 15.58
C THR A 186 16.19 3.57 14.69
N ASP A 187 15.69 4.73 14.28
CA ASP A 187 14.65 4.85 13.26
C ASP A 187 15.28 4.63 11.88
N PHE A 188 14.71 3.72 11.09
CA PHE A 188 15.27 3.34 9.79
C PHE A 188 14.29 3.50 8.63
N LEU A 189 12.98 3.59 8.91
CA LEU A 189 11.98 3.75 7.86
C LEU A 189 10.86 4.70 8.29
N SER A 190 10.48 5.59 7.38
CA SER A 190 9.29 6.43 7.50
C SER A 190 8.38 6.17 6.31
N ALA A 191 7.08 5.95 6.56
CA ALA A 191 6.12 5.66 5.52
C ALA A 191 4.82 6.46 5.67
N LYS A 192 4.23 6.83 4.53
CA LYS A 192 2.87 7.39 4.47
C LYS A 192 1.98 6.54 3.60
N PHE A 193 0.86 6.10 4.17
CA PHE A 193 -0.14 5.29 3.48
C PHE A 193 -1.42 6.10 3.34
N ILE A 194 -2.05 6.02 2.17
CA ILE A 194 -3.39 6.60 1.98
C ILE A 194 -4.41 5.50 2.05
N THR A 195 -5.40 5.64 2.93
CA THR A 195 -6.53 4.72 3.03
C THR A 195 -7.83 5.42 2.64
N VAL A 196 -8.81 4.65 2.18
CA VAL A 196 -10.15 5.12 1.82
C VAL A 196 -11.21 4.29 2.50
N SER A 197 -12.24 5.00 2.94
CA SER A 197 -13.41 4.44 3.60
C SER A 197 -14.54 4.32 2.61
N ARG A 198 -15.09 3.12 2.50
CA ARG A 198 -16.23 2.77 1.64
C ARG A 198 -17.34 2.14 2.47
N GLU A 199 -18.56 2.11 1.94
CA GLU A 199 -19.62 1.30 2.52
C GLU A 199 -19.24 -0.19 2.49
N PRO A 200 -19.83 -1.05 3.34
CA PRO A 200 -19.54 -2.49 3.33
C PRO A 200 -19.75 -3.19 1.98
N SER A 201 -20.65 -2.69 1.12
CA SER A 201 -20.79 -3.20 -0.25
C SER A 201 -19.58 -2.88 -1.14
N GLY A 202 -18.83 -1.83 -0.81
CA GLY A 202 -17.66 -1.36 -1.53
C GLY A 202 -17.95 -0.32 -2.62
N ASP A 203 -19.21 -0.06 -2.94
CA ASP A 203 -19.59 0.75 -4.11
C ASP A 203 -19.42 2.24 -3.86
N ARG A 204 -19.84 2.71 -2.69
CA ARG A 204 -19.87 4.14 -2.35
C ARG A 204 -18.83 4.49 -1.30
N SER A 205 -18.26 5.68 -1.43
CA SER A 205 -17.41 6.24 -0.38
C SER A 205 -18.25 6.60 0.84
N THR A 206 -17.70 6.34 2.03
CA THR A 206 -18.32 6.71 3.30
C THR A 206 -17.46 7.74 4.01
N PRO A 207 -18.05 8.70 4.72
CA PRO A 207 -17.25 9.70 5.41
C PRO A 207 -16.43 9.12 6.56
N ASN A 208 -15.29 9.77 6.84
CA ASN A 208 -14.47 9.55 8.02
C ASN A 208 -14.82 10.54 9.13
N VAL A 209 -14.48 10.17 10.36
CA VAL A 209 -14.51 11.09 11.49
C VAL A 209 -13.47 12.21 11.28
N PRO A 210 -13.84 13.50 11.34
CA PRO A 210 -12.90 14.60 11.12
C PRO A 210 -11.70 14.59 12.08
N LEU A 211 -10.55 15.06 11.61
CA LEU A 211 -9.35 15.23 12.43
C LEU A 211 -9.33 16.61 13.08
N LYS A 212 -9.03 16.66 14.38
CA LYS A 212 -8.77 17.86 15.15
C LYS A 212 -7.31 17.87 15.60
N THR A 213 -6.57 18.91 15.21
CA THR A 213 -5.21 19.14 15.68
C THR A 213 -5.21 19.72 17.09
N THR A 214 -4.17 19.38 17.86
CA THR A 214 -3.97 19.80 19.25
C THR A 214 -2.68 20.56 19.47
N SER A 215 -1.75 20.54 18.50
CA SER A 215 -0.48 21.27 18.55
C SER A 215 -0.09 21.90 17.21
N PRO A 216 0.79 22.92 17.21
CA PRO A 216 1.33 23.52 15.98
C PRO A 216 2.08 22.53 15.09
N GLU A 217 2.72 21.51 15.68
CA GLU A 217 3.38 20.43 14.94
C GLU A 217 2.35 19.59 14.17
N GLU A 218 1.22 19.24 14.80
CA GLU A 218 0.13 18.51 14.15
C GLU A 218 -0.48 19.34 13.01
N GLU A 219 -0.66 20.65 13.19
CA GLU A 219 -1.11 21.54 12.11
C GLU A 219 -0.13 21.60 10.94
N LYS A 220 1.17 21.51 11.20
CA LYS A 220 2.20 21.43 10.16
C LYS A 220 2.10 20.10 9.41
N MET A 221 1.82 18.99 10.09
CA MET A 221 1.58 17.69 9.44
C MET A 221 0.35 17.74 8.53
N VAL A 222 -0.77 18.30 9.01
CA VAL A 222 -1.99 18.48 8.20
C VAL A 222 -1.73 19.34 6.97
N ARG A 223 -0.98 20.44 7.11
CA ARG A 223 -0.57 21.28 5.97
C ARG A 223 0.27 20.51 4.94
N LYS A 224 1.20 19.66 5.39
CA LYS A 224 1.98 18.80 4.49
C LYS A 224 1.08 17.79 3.76
N GLY A 225 0.14 17.14 4.45
CA GLY A 225 -0.80 16.19 3.83
C GLY A 225 -1.71 16.85 2.79
N LEU A 226 -2.15 18.09 3.03
CA LEU A 226 -2.89 18.89 2.06
C LEU A 226 -2.05 19.21 0.81
N ALA A 227 -0.80 19.61 0.99
CA ALA A 227 0.12 19.87 -0.12
C ALA A 227 0.40 18.59 -0.93
N ALA A 228 0.66 17.46 -0.26
CA ALA A 228 0.86 16.17 -0.91
C ALA A 228 -0.37 15.74 -1.73
N ARG A 229 -1.57 15.94 -1.19
CA ARG A 229 -2.82 15.72 -1.94
C ARG A 229 -2.92 16.58 -3.20
N GLU A 230 -2.57 17.86 -3.12
CA GLU A 230 -2.62 18.74 -4.28
C GLU A 230 -1.59 18.33 -5.34
N ILE A 231 -0.38 17.94 -4.92
CA ILE A 231 0.64 17.38 -5.82
C ILE A 231 0.12 16.12 -6.52
N ARG A 232 -0.52 15.20 -5.79
CA ARG A 232 -1.13 13.99 -6.39
C ARG A 232 -2.17 14.35 -7.45
N LYS A 233 -3.05 15.30 -7.15
CA LYS A 233 -4.05 15.77 -8.11
C LYS A 233 -3.41 16.38 -9.36
N LEU A 234 -2.38 17.21 -9.19
CA LEU A 234 -1.63 17.80 -10.31
C LEU A 234 -0.90 16.75 -11.13
N ASN A 235 -0.32 15.72 -10.50
CA ASN A 235 0.31 14.60 -11.19
C ASN A 235 -0.71 13.79 -12.00
N GLU A 236 -1.90 13.55 -11.44
CA GLU A 236 -3.00 12.88 -12.15
C GLU A 236 -3.49 13.70 -13.34
N GLU A 237 -3.49 15.03 -13.25
CA GLU A 237 -3.81 15.94 -14.35
C GLU A 237 -2.71 15.97 -15.42
N ARG A 238 -1.44 15.78 -15.03
CA ARG A 238 -0.27 15.67 -15.93
C ARG A 238 -0.03 14.26 -16.49
N SER A 239 -0.87 13.28 -16.14
CA SER A 239 -0.75 11.92 -16.64
C SER A 239 -0.68 11.89 -18.16
N LEU A 240 0.21 11.07 -18.74
CA LEU A 240 0.32 10.90 -20.20
C LEU A 240 -0.97 10.36 -20.84
N MET A 241 -1.87 9.78 -20.04
CA MET A 241 -3.21 9.36 -20.47
C MET A 241 -4.17 10.54 -20.67
N LYS A 242 -3.87 11.72 -20.12
CA LYS A 242 -4.68 12.95 -20.23
C LYS A 242 -3.98 14.04 -21.03
N THR A 243 -2.68 14.23 -20.82
CA THR A 243 -1.89 15.28 -21.45
C THR A 243 -0.70 14.70 -22.21
N PRO A 244 -0.35 15.22 -23.40
CA PRO A 244 0.80 14.72 -24.16
C PRO A 244 2.14 15.01 -23.46
N PRO A 245 3.24 14.32 -23.84
CA PRO A 245 4.56 14.56 -23.27
C PRO A 245 5.05 15.99 -23.45
N ASN A 246 5.72 16.51 -22.43
CA ASN A 246 6.34 17.83 -22.44
C ASN A 246 7.67 17.86 -23.20
N ASP A 247 8.28 19.03 -23.36
CA ASP A 247 9.53 19.22 -24.12
C ASP A 247 10.70 18.37 -23.60
N GLU A 248 10.85 18.27 -22.27
CA GLU A 248 11.89 17.46 -21.65
C GLU A 248 11.68 15.97 -21.91
N GLU A 249 10.44 15.47 -21.75
CA GLU A 249 10.08 14.08 -22.04
C GLU A 249 10.26 13.73 -23.52
N ARG A 250 9.89 14.65 -24.42
CA ARG A 250 10.14 14.51 -25.87
C ARG A 250 11.62 14.44 -26.19
N GLN A 251 12.45 15.24 -25.51
CA GLN A 251 13.90 15.20 -25.67
C GLN A 251 14.48 13.87 -25.20
N ILE A 252 13.99 13.31 -24.08
CA ILE A 252 14.40 11.99 -23.59
C ILE A 252 14.06 10.90 -24.63
N LEU A 253 12.84 10.90 -25.15
CA LEU A 253 12.41 9.96 -26.20
C LEU A 253 13.26 10.09 -27.47
N HIS A 254 13.59 11.32 -27.87
CA HIS A 254 14.45 11.58 -29.03
C HIS A 254 15.87 11.05 -28.80
N ASN A 255 16.45 11.29 -27.62
CA ASN A 255 17.77 10.79 -27.27
C ASN A 255 17.80 9.25 -27.25
N LEU A 256 16.77 8.60 -26.69
CA LEU A 256 16.63 7.15 -26.69
C LEU A 256 16.54 6.59 -28.11
N PHE A 257 15.79 7.26 -28.99
CA PHE A 257 15.74 6.92 -30.41
C PHE A 257 17.13 7.03 -31.04
N LEU A 258 17.84 8.14 -30.87
CA LEU A 258 19.16 8.35 -31.48
C LEU A 258 20.19 7.31 -31.03
N HIS A 259 20.20 6.96 -29.74
CA HIS A 259 21.13 5.96 -29.21
C HIS A 259 20.86 4.53 -29.69
N THR A 260 19.67 4.25 -30.24
CA THR A 260 19.29 2.91 -30.70
C THR A 260 19.27 2.78 -32.22
N VAL A 261 19.42 3.87 -32.99
CA VAL A 261 19.56 3.82 -34.46
C VAL A 261 20.93 3.26 -34.83
N ASP A 262 20.99 2.29 -35.74
CA ASP A 262 22.25 1.89 -36.36
C ASP A 262 22.72 2.95 -37.39
N PRO A 263 23.88 3.60 -37.20
CA PRO A 263 24.41 4.55 -38.17
C PRO A 263 24.80 3.91 -39.51
N GLN A 264 25.05 2.60 -39.54
CA GLN A 264 25.46 1.88 -40.76
C GLN A 264 24.27 1.37 -41.58
N SER A 265 23.07 1.32 -40.98
CA SER A 265 21.84 0.95 -41.66
C SER A 265 21.18 2.17 -42.29
N HIS A 266 20.78 2.06 -43.55
CA HIS A 266 19.90 3.06 -44.19
C HIS A 266 18.42 2.93 -43.76
N SER A 267 18.11 2.06 -42.80
CA SER A 267 16.77 1.78 -42.30
C SER A 267 16.63 2.07 -40.81
N PHE A 268 15.64 2.92 -40.47
CA PHE A 268 15.26 3.23 -39.08
C PHE A 268 14.66 2.04 -38.31
N ARG A 269 14.30 0.95 -39.01
CA ARG A 269 13.80 -0.26 -38.36
C ARG A 269 14.92 -1.10 -37.75
N HIS A 270 16.15 -0.97 -38.27
CA HIS A 270 17.28 -1.66 -37.69
C HIS A 270 17.76 -0.88 -36.48
N ARG A 271 17.68 -1.52 -35.31
CA ARG A 271 18.07 -0.95 -34.03
C ARG A 271 19.23 -1.73 -33.45
N VAL A 272 20.19 -1.02 -32.85
CA VAL A 272 21.28 -1.62 -32.09
C VAL A 272 21.05 -1.33 -30.62
N LEU A 273 21.26 -2.35 -29.80
CA LEU A 273 21.22 -2.23 -28.37
C LEU A 273 22.59 -1.75 -27.87
N PRO A 274 22.68 -0.64 -27.13
CA PRO A 274 23.96 -0.20 -26.57
C PRO A 274 24.52 -1.23 -25.56
N PRO A 275 25.84 -1.23 -25.29
CA PRO A 275 26.43 -2.12 -24.29
C PRO A 275 25.75 -1.98 -22.93
N ASN A 276 25.59 -3.08 -22.19
CA ASN A 276 24.93 -3.14 -20.88
C ASN A 276 23.44 -2.71 -20.87
N HIS A 277 22.75 -2.83 -22.01
CA HIS A 277 21.30 -2.61 -22.08
C HIS A 277 20.58 -3.92 -22.43
N VAL A 278 19.28 -3.96 -22.12
CA VAL A 278 18.34 -5.02 -22.50
C VAL A 278 17.07 -4.35 -23.01
N TRP A 279 16.45 -4.92 -24.05
CA TRP A 279 15.16 -4.40 -24.51
C TRP A 279 14.08 -4.60 -23.46
N ILE A 280 13.23 -3.60 -23.27
CA ILE A 280 12.12 -3.70 -22.31
C ILE A 280 11.23 -4.92 -22.60
N GLU A 281 11.07 -5.31 -23.87
CA GLU A 281 10.28 -6.50 -24.21
C GLU A 281 10.89 -7.82 -23.73
N ASP A 282 12.22 -7.90 -23.73
CA ASP A 282 12.97 -9.07 -23.27
C ASP A 282 13.12 -9.08 -21.75
N ALA A 283 12.98 -7.92 -21.08
CA ALA A 283 13.03 -7.75 -19.63
C ALA A 283 11.68 -7.87 -18.91
N LYS A 284 10.67 -8.48 -19.55
CA LYS A 284 9.32 -8.64 -18.97
C LYS A 284 9.22 -9.93 -18.17
N LEU A 285 9.03 -9.80 -16.86
CA LEU A 285 8.62 -10.90 -15.99
C LEU A 285 7.15 -10.75 -15.58
N LYS A 286 6.39 -11.84 -15.67
CA LYS A 286 4.97 -11.88 -15.29
C LYS A 286 4.72 -13.06 -14.37
N ASN A 287 3.89 -12.86 -13.36
CA ASN A 287 3.36 -13.92 -12.51
C ASN A 287 1.82 -13.98 -12.62
N ALA A 288 1.26 -15.15 -12.35
CA ALA A 288 -0.18 -15.34 -12.19
C ALA A 288 -0.40 -16.06 -10.87
N VAL A 289 -1.18 -15.45 -9.97
CA VAL A 289 -1.43 -15.97 -8.63
C VAL A 289 -2.92 -16.28 -8.49
N LEU A 290 -3.23 -17.54 -8.21
CA LEU A 290 -4.59 -17.95 -7.86
C LEU A 290 -4.86 -17.55 -6.41
N CYS A 291 -5.90 -16.74 -6.20
CA CYS A 291 -6.28 -16.26 -4.87
C CYS A 291 -7.39 -17.13 -4.31
N PHE A 292 -7.07 -17.93 -3.30
CA PHE A 292 -8.02 -18.81 -2.62
C PHE A 292 -8.80 -18.02 -1.55
N PRO A 293 -9.94 -18.54 -1.05
CA PRO A 293 -10.71 -17.87 0.00
C PRO A 293 -9.91 -17.53 1.27
N VAL A 294 -8.86 -18.29 1.57
CA VAL A 294 -7.94 -18.02 2.69
C VAL A 294 -7.08 -16.77 2.49
N ASP A 295 -6.91 -16.31 1.25
CA ASP A 295 -6.12 -15.10 0.92
C ASP A 295 -6.98 -13.82 0.90
N ARG A 296 -8.25 -13.94 1.30
CA ARG A 296 -9.22 -12.86 1.24
C ARG A 296 -9.44 -12.25 2.61
N ASN A 297 -9.61 -10.94 2.64
CA ASN A 297 -10.14 -10.27 3.80
C ASN A 297 -11.61 -10.65 4.03
N VAL A 298 -12.15 -10.24 5.18
CA VAL A 298 -13.55 -10.51 5.57
C VAL A 298 -14.58 -9.99 4.55
N TYR A 299 -14.19 -9.03 3.69
CA TYR A 299 -15.00 -8.50 2.60
C TYR A 299 -14.78 -9.20 1.26
N ASN A 300 -14.12 -10.36 1.26
CA ASN A 300 -13.82 -11.17 0.08
C ASN A 300 -12.90 -10.46 -0.95
N LYS A 301 -12.10 -9.50 -0.48
CA LYS A 301 -11.12 -8.74 -1.28
C LYS A 301 -9.69 -9.12 -0.89
N ILE A 302 -8.77 -9.05 -1.83
CA ILE A 302 -7.33 -9.29 -1.58
C ILE A 302 -6.77 -8.07 -0.85
N PHE A 303 -5.98 -8.29 0.20
CA PHE A 303 -5.33 -7.21 0.96
C PHE A 303 -4.30 -6.45 0.09
N GLY A 304 -4.25 -5.13 0.23
CA GLY A 304 -3.29 -4.29 -0.50
C GLY A 304 -1.85 -4.66 -0.19
N GLY A 305 -1.56 -4.95 1.08
CA GLY A 305 -0.27 -5.43 1.57
C GLY A 305 0.25 -6.67 0.84
N TYR A 306 -0.64 -7.66 0.63
CA TYR A 306 -0.29 -8.89 -0.07
C TYR A 306 0.10 -8.62 -1.53
N LEU A 307 -0.65 -7.75 -2.21
CA LEU A 307 -0.33 -7.33 -3.58
C LEU A 307 1.00 -6.58 -3.66
N MET A 308 1.26 -5.68 -2.70
CA MET A 308 2.55 -4.97 -2.62
C MET A 308 3.72 -5.92 -2.41
N ARG A 309 3.57 -6.93 -1.55
CA ARG A 309 4.59 -7.98 -1.38
C ARG A 309 4.87 -8.71 -2.68
N LEU A 310 3.83 -9.19 -3.36
CA LEU A 310 3.98 -9.93 -4.62
C LEU A 310 4.62 -9.06 -5.71
N ALA A 311 4.22 -7.79 -5.80
CA ALA A 311 4.79 -6.85 -6.75
C ALA A 311 6.28 -6.58 -6.46
N PHE A 312 6.64 -6.37 -5.20
CA PHE A 312 8.03 -6.16 -4.78
C PHE A 312 8.90 -7.39 -5.06
N GLU A 313 8.42 -8.58 -4.70
CA GLU A 313 9.14 -9.83 -4.94
C GLU A 313 9.32 -10.12 -6.43
N LEU A 314 8.30 -9.85 -7.26
CA LEU A 314 8.40 -9.95 -8.71
C LEU A 314 9.42 -8.96 -9.29
N ALA A 315 9.39 -7.71 -8.83
CA ALA A 315 10.33 -6.67 -9.26
C ALA A 315 11.77 -7.02 -8.87
N TRP A 316 11.98 -7.55 -7.66
CA TRP A 316 13.27 -8.04 -7.21
C TRP A 316 13.79 -9.18 -8.09
N CYS A 317 12.96 -10.19 -8.37
CA CYS A 317 13.34 -11.29 -9.26
C CYS A 317 13.68 -10.79 -10.67
N ASN A 318 12.89 -9.85 -11.20
CA ASN A 318 13.17 -9.28 -12.51
C ASN A 318 14.51 -8.53 -12.52
N ALA A 319 14.77 -7.68 -11.53
CA ALA A 319 16.04 -6.95 -11.43
C ALA A 319 17.23 -7.91 -11.28
N ALA A 320 17.12 -8.95 -10.46
CA ALA A 320 18.18 -9.92 -10.24
C ALA A 320 18.55 -10.74 -11.49
N MET A 321 17.65 -10.89 -12.46
CA MET A 321 17.94 -11.56 -13.74
C MET A 321 18.87 -10.73 -14.65
N TYR A 322 18.95 -9.42 -14.44
CA TYR A 322 19.72 -8.49 -15.27
C TYR A 322 20.75 -7.67 -14.47
N ALA A 323 21.02 -8.07 -13.22
CA ALA A 323 21.94 -7.40 -12.29
C ALA A 323 23.41 -7.74 -12.53
#